data_AF-A0A363TK69-F1
#
_entry.id   AF-A0A363TK69-F1
#
_cell.length_a   1.000
_cell.length_b   1.000
_cell.length_c   1.000
_cell.angle_alpha   90.00
_cell.angle_beta   90.00
_cell.angle_gamma   90.00
#
_symmetry.space_group_name_H-M   'P 1'
#
loop_
_entity.id
_entity.type
_entity.pdbx_description
1 polymer ?
#
loop_
_entity_poly.entity_id
_entity_poly.type
_entity_poly.pdbx_seq_one_letter_code
_entity_poly.pdbx_strand_id
1 'polypeptide(L)'
;MAAPRPRHAAPPSAPRLYLITPRIEDPAAFRESLAGALAAADVAALLLRLGAGDERTQINHIKALAPLAQAEGVAVLLDGA
;
A
#
# COMPACT_ATOMS: atom_id res chain seq x y z
N MET A 1 35.12 11.29 30.43
CA MET A 1 34.44 10.88 29.19
C MET A 1 33.37 11.90 28.86
N ALA A 2 33.45 12.58 27.73
CA ALA A 2 32.47 13.60 27.34
C ALA A 2 31.18 12.92 26.84
N ALA A 3 30.03 13.37 27.34
CA ALA A 3 28.72 12.89 26.88
C ALA A 3 28.51 13.25 25.40
N PRO A 4 27.89 12.37 24.59
CA PRO A 4 27.60 12.69 23.19
C PRO A 4 26.65 13.89 23.14
N ARG A 5 26.98 14.89 22.31
CA ARG A 5 26.08 16.01 22.02
C ARG A 5 24.76 15.46 21.47
N PRO A 6 23.60 15.99 21.90
CA PRO A 6 22.33 15.59 21.32
C PRO A 6 22.37 15.88 19.81
N ARG A 7 22.23 14.83 18.99
CA ARG A 7 21.91 15.01 17.58
C ARG A 7 20.55 15.70 17.57
N HIS A 8 20.48 16.91 17.02
CA HIS A 8 19.20 17.53 16.72
C HIS A 8 18.53 16.63 15.68
N ALA A 9 17.65 15.74 16.14
CA ALA A 9 16.87 14.90 15.25
C ALA A 9 16.04 15.86 14.40
N ALA A 10 16.12 15.72 13.08
CA ALA A 10 15.19 16.40 12.19
C ALA A 10 13.76 16.12 12.70
N PRO A 11 12.83 17.10 12.58
CA PRO A 11 11.45 16.86 12.97
C PRO A 11 10.97 15.55 12.33
N PRO A 12 10.30 14.66 13.08
CA PRO A 12 9.84 13.39 12.53
C PRO A 12 9.00 13.68 11.28
N SER A 13 9.22 12.91 10.21
CA SER A 13 8.40 13.04 9.00
C SER A 13 6.93 12.95 9.37
N ALA A 14 6.07 13.71 8.68
CA ALA A 14 4.64 13.65 8.90
C ALA A 14 4.14 12.18 8.84
N PRO A 15 3.11 11.81 9.63
CA PRO A 15 2.58 10.46 9.60
C PRO A 15 2.04 10.15 8.20
N ARG A 16 2.38 8.96 7.69
CA ARG A 16 1.94 8.45 6.38
C ARG A 16 0.79 7.46 6.57
N LEU A 17 -0.06 7.33 5.55
CA LEU A 17 -1.25 6.49 5.63
C LEU A 17 -0.93 5.01 5.37
N TYR A 18 -1.68 4.14 6.04
CA TYR A 18 -1.79 2.72 5.72
C TYR A 18 -3.22 2.45 5.25
N LEU A 19 -3.38 2.05 3.99
CA LEU A 19 -4.69 1.82 3.39
C LEU A 19 -5.04 0.34 3.40
N ILE A 20 -6.32 0.03 3.65
CA ILE A 20 -6.86 -1.32 3.60
C ILE A 20 -8.01 -1.32 2.60
N THR A 21 -7.94 -2.17 1.58
CA THR A 21 -9.01 -2.24 0.57
C THR A 21 -10.25 -2.97 1.12
N PRO A 22 -11.44 -2.70 0.58
CA PRO A 22 -12.52 -3.70 0.63
C PRO A 22 -12.05 -5.01 -0.03
N ARG A 23 -12.84 -6.08 0.10
CA ARG A 23 -12.56 -7.32 -0.63
C ARG A 23 -12.78 -7.09 -2.13
N ILE A 24 -11.75 -7.30 -2.93
CA ILE A 24 -11.75 -6.96 -4.36
C ILE A 24 -12.10 -8.19 -5.19
N GLU A 25 -13.32 -8.19 -5.73
CA GLU A 25 -13.79 -9.22 -6.67
C GLU A 25 -13.41 -8.89 -8.12
N ASP A 26 -13.45 -7.61 -8.51
CA ASP A 26 -13.08 -7.13 -9.84
C ASP A 26 -11.96 -6.06 -9.75
N PRO A 27 -10.72 -6.41 -10.12
CA PRO A 27 -9.61 -5.45 -10.08
C PRO A 27 -9.74 -4.33 -11.12
N ALA A 28 -10.41 -4.56 -12.26
CA ALA A 28 -10.59 -3.53 -13.28
C ALA A 28 -11.54 -2.45 -12.78
N ALA A 29 -12.64 -2.84 -12.14
CA ALA A 29 -13.59 -1.91 -11.53
C ALA A 29 -12.97 -1.08 -10.39
N PHE A 30 -12.04 -1.66 -9.62
CA PHE A 30 -11.42 -0.99 -8.48
C PHE A 30 -10.21 -0.09 -8.84
N ARG A 31 -9.65 -0.28 -10.04
CA ARG A 31 -8.37 0.31 -10.46
C ARG A 31 -8.31 1.83 -10.30
N GLU A 32 -9.30 2.54 -10.85
CA GLU A 32 -9.33 4.01 -10.86
C GLU A 32 -9.49 4.59 -9.45
N SER A 33 -10.31 3.94 -8.62
CA SER A 33 -10.49 4.36 -7.22
C SER A 33 -9.20 4.22 -6.42
N LEU A 34 -8.47 3.12 -6.64
CA LEU A 34 -7.17 2.92 -6.01
C LEU A 34 -6.14 3.97 -6.48
N ALA A 35 -6.05 4.22 -7.77
CA ALA A 35 -5.13 5.22 -8.33
C ALA A 35 -5.42 6.62 -7.76
N GLY A 36 -6.70 7.02 -7.68
CA GLY A 36 -7.09 8.30 -7.09
C GLY A 36 -6.71 8.41 -5.61
N ALA A 37 -6.89 7.34 -4.83
CA ALA A 37 -6.51 7.32 -3.42
C ALA A 37 -4.99 7.43 -3.20
N LEU A 38 -4.20 6.72 -4.03
CA LEU A 38 -2.74 6.77 -3.97
C LEU A 38 -2.19 8.15 -4.36
N ALA A 39 -2.80 8.81 -5.35
CA ALA A 39 -2.40 10.14 -5.78
C ALA A 39 -2.80 11.25 -4.78
N ALA A 40 -3.83 11.03 -3.97
CA ALA A 40 -4.41 12.06 -3.10
C ALA A 40 -3.72 12.18 -1.72
N ALA A 41 -2.90 11.20 -1.32
CA ALA A 41 -2.33 11.17 0.03
C ALA A 41 -0.94 10.54 0.06
N ASP A 42 -0.17 10.88 1.10
CA ASP A 42 1.11 10.22 1.36
C ASP A 42 0.90 8.85 2.00
N VAL A 43 0.99 7.80 1.19
CA VAL A 43 0.72 6.40 1.59
C VAL A 43 2.03 5.65 1.79
N ALA A 44 2.21 5.03 2.95
CA ALA A 44 3.37 4.15 3.19
C ALA A 44 3.10 2.70 2.77
N ALA A 45 1.87 2.22 2.97
CA ALA A 45 1.51 0.83 2.71
C ALA A 45 0.04 0.67 2.27
N LEU A 46 -0.22 -0.40 1.55
CA LEU A 46 -1.53 -0.84 1.06
C LEU A 46 -1.71 -2.33 1.33
N LEU A 47 -2.76 -2.70 2.05
CA LEU A 47 -3.22 -4.09 2.15
C LEU A 47 -4.29 -4.37 1.11
N LEU A 48 -3.95 -5.20 0.13
CA LEU A 48 -4.90 -5.73 -0.83
C LEU A 48 -5.60 -6.95 -0.22
N ARG A 49 -6.93 -6.87 -0.14
CA ARG A 49 -7.79 -7.96 0.30
C ARG A 49 -8.51 -8.52 -0.91
N LEU A 50 -8.16 -9.73 -1.34
CA LEU A 50 -8.66 -10.31 -2.58
C LEU A 50 -9.97 -11.06 -2.37
N GLY A 51 -10.84 -11.06 -3.37
CA GLY A 51 -12.00 -11.96 -3.44
C GLY A 51 -11.63 -13.43 -3.32
N ALA A 52 -12.64 -14.28 -3.12
CA ALA A 52 -12.42 -15.72 -3.18
C ALA A 52 -12.05 -16.12 -4.62
N GLY A 53 -11.11 -17.05 -4.79
CA GLY A 53 -10.68 -17.50 -6.11
C GLY A 53 -9.56 -18.51 -6.03
N ASP A 54 -9.29 -19.19 -7.14
CA ASP A 54 -8.10 -20.02 -7.25
C ASP A 54 -6.82 -19.17 -7.23
N GLU A 55 -5.68 -19.82 -6.96
CA GLU A 55 -4.38 -19.15 -6.88
C GLU A 55 -4.07 -18.34 -8.15
N ARG A 56 -4.43 -18.87 -9.32
CA ARG A 56 -4.22 -18.18 -10.60
C ARG A 56 -5.02 -16.88 -10.68
N THR A 57 -6.27 -16.88 -10.24
CA THR A 57 -7.16 -15.71 -10.21
C THR A 57 -6.61 -14.67 -9.24
N GLN A 58 -6.20 -15.09 -8.05
CA GLN A 58 -5.59 -14.20 -7.06
C GLN A 58 -4.29 -13.56 -7.59
N ILE A 59 -3.39 -14.36 -8.19
CA ILE A 59 -2.16 -13.85 -8.82
C ILE A 59 -2.48 -12.81 -9.90
N ASN A 60 -3.50 -13.05 -10.73
CA ASN A 60 -3.90 -12.10 -11.76
C ASN A 60 -4.43 -10.79 -11.17
N HIS A 61 -5.22 -10.85 -10.11
CA HIS A 61 -5.71 -9.66 -9.40
C HIS A 61 -4.56 -8.86 -8.80
N ILE A 62 -3.58 -9.54 -8.18
CA ILE A 62 -2.37 -8.90 -7.64
C ILE A 62 -1.58 -8.22 -8.74
N LYS A 63 -1.34 -8.91 -9.87
CA LYS A 63 -0.62 -8.34 -11.02
C LYS A 63 -1.30 -7.13 -11.61
N ALA A 64 -2.62 -7.06 -11.56
CA ALA A 64 -3.37 -5.91 -12.06
C ALA A 64 -3.24 -4.67 -11.15
N LEU A 65 -3.17 -4.86 -9.83
CA LEU A 65 -3.28 -3.76 -8.86
C LEU A 65 -1.95 -3.38 -8.19
N ALA A 66 -1.10 -4.34 -7.82
CA ALA A 66 0.14 -4.07 -7.10
C ALA A 66 1.08 -3.07 -7.81
N PRO A 67 1.24 -3.09 -9.15
CA PRO A 67 2.10 -2.13 -9.83
C PRO A 67 1.69 -0.67 -9.64
N LEU A 68 0.39 -0.38 -9.43
CA LEU A 68 -0.08 0.99 -9.18
C LEU A 68 0.50 1.55 -7.89
N ALA A 69 0.45 0.76 -6.81
CA ALA A 69 0.98 1.17 -5.52
C ALA A 69 2.52 1.17 -5.51
N GLN A 70 3.14 0.15 -6.11
CA GLN A 70 4.60 0.04 -6.17
C GLN A 70 5.26 1.16 -6.98
N ALA A 71 4.60 1.65 -8.04
CA ALA A 71 5.07 2.81 -8.81
C ALA A 71 5.17 4.08 -7.96
N GLU A 72 4.30 4.23 -6.96
CA GLU A 72 4.28 5.34 -6.00
C GLU A 72 5.17 5.08 -4.76
N GLY A 73 5.98 4.01 -4.78
CA GLY A 73 6.84 3.63 -3.65
C GLY A 73 6.07 3.11 -2.43
N VAL A 74 4.82 2.69 -2.62
CA VAL A 74 3.96 2.14 -1.56
C VAL A 74 4.22 0.64 -1.38
N ALA A 75 4.42 0.21 -0.14
CA ALA A 75 4.53 -1.21 0.18
C ALA A 75 3.18 -1.93 -0.02
N VAL A 76 3.18 -3.06 -0.73
CA VAL A 76 1.97 -3.86 -0.96
C VAL A 76 1.99 -5.09 -0.07
N LEU A 77 0.92 -5.27 0.71
CA LEU A 77 0.68 -6.42 1.57
C LEU A 77 -0.55 -7.20 1.06
N LEU A 78 -0.56 -8.50 1.34
CA LEU A 78 -1.68 -9.41 1.05
C LEU A 78 -2.15 -10.03 2.38
N ASP A 79 -3.45 -10.24 2.55
CA ASP A 79 -3.94 -11.09 3.64
C ASP A 79 -3.80 -12.57 3.26
N GLY A 80 -3.14 -13.36 4.09
CA GLY A 80 -2.85 -14.79 3.83
C GLY A 80 -4.01 -15.72 4.21
N ALA A 81 -5.25 -15.29 3.97
CA ALA A 81 -6.45 -16.03 4.33
C ALA A 81 -6.80 -17.14 3.32
#